data_AF-A0A351GQE3-F1
#
_entry.id   AF-A0A351GQE3-F1
#
_cell.length_a   1.000
_cell.length_b   1.000
_cell.length_c   1.000
_cell.angle_alpha   90.00
_cell.angle_beta   90.00
_cell.angle_gamma   90.00
#
_symmetry.space_group_name_H-M   'P 1'
#
loop_
_entity.id
_entity.type
_entity.pdbx_description
1 polymer ?
#
loop_
_entity_poly.entity_id
_entity_poly.type
_entity_poly.pdbx_seq_one_letter_code
_entity_poly.pdbx_strand_id
1 'polypeptide(L)' 'YDLPLELLDKLWGGKYRGQEQKWFRMRFLGSDAQVNIETDHPEFVEWKWIDQSEMVDAIVPFKRDVYIAVLDQIGTAKP' A
#
# COMPACT_ATOMS: atom_id res chain seq x y z
N TYR A 1 -11.11 -3.48 -2.11
CA TYR A 1 -11.36 -3.57 -0.67
C TYR A 1 -12.49 -2.63 -0.31
N ASP A 2 -13.26 -2.97 0.72
CA ASP A 2 -14.31 -2.11 1.26
C ASP A 2 -13.74 -1.27 2.42
N LEU A 3 -14.21 -0.02 2.54
CA LEU A 3 -13.91 0.85 3.67
C LEU A 3 -14.67 0.37 4.91
N PRO A 4 -14.07 0.50 6.11
CA PRO A 4 -14.81 0.41 7.36
C PRO A 4 -16.01 1.35 7.38
N LEU A 5 -17.12 0.90 7.98
CA LEU A 5 -18.38 1.66 8.01
C LEU A 5 -18.19 3.05 8.61
N GLU A 6 -17.35 3.18 9.64
CA GLU A 6 -17.03 4.46 10.29
C GLU A 6 -16.26 5.46 9.41
N LEU A 7 -15.72 5.02 8.27
CA LEU A 7 -14.98 5.84 7.32
C LEU A 7 -15.82 6.23 6.08
N LEU A 8 -16.96 5.59 5.85
CA LEU A 8 -17.80 5.84 4.67
C LEU A 8 -18.31 7.29 4.61
N ASP A 9 -18.77 7.84 5.73
CA ASP A 9 -19.32 9.20 5.76
C ASP A 9 -18.24 10.29 5.76
N LYS A 10 -16.99 9.93 6.10
CA LYS A 10 -15.85 10.85 6.20
C LYS A 10 -15.08 10.97 4.90
N LEU A 11 -15.14 9.93 4.06
CA LEU A 11 -14.37 9.85 2.81
C LEU A 11 -15.29 9.94 1.61
N TRP A 12 -14.90 10.76 0.64
CA TRP A 12 -15.60 10.93 -0.64
C TRP A 12 -17.11 11.21 -0.53
N GLY A 13 -17.54 11.82 0.58
CA GLY A 13 -18.94 12.17 0.84
C GLY A 13 -19.90 10.96 0.80
N GLY A 14 -19.44 9.77 1.20
CA GLY A 14 -20.28 8.56 1.21
C GLY A 14 -20.57 7.97 -0.18
N LYS A 15 -19.99 8.52 -1.25
CA LYS A 15 -20.29 8.10 -2.62
C LYS A 15 -19.66 6.75 -3.00
N TYR A 16 -18.56 6.37 -2.35
CA TYR A 16 -17.81 5.17 -2.68
C TYR A 16 -17.59 4.31 -1.45
N ARG A 17 -17.81 3.00 -1.60
CA ARG A 17 -17.61 2.02 -0.53
C ARG A 17 -16.18 1.52 -0.39
N GLY A 18 -15.28 1.88 -1.31
CA GLY A 18 -13.96 1.27 -1.38
C GLY A 18 -13.25 1.49 -2.71
N GLN A 19 -12.21 0.69 -2.94
CA GLN A 19 -11.39 0.76 -4.16
C GLN A 19 -11.20 -0.64 -4.77
N GLU A 20 -11.32 -0.71 -6.09
CA GLU A 20 -10.82 -1.84 -6.89
C GLU A 20 -9.36 -1.58 -7.26
N GLN A 21 -8.50 -2.59 -7.13
CA GLN A 21 -7.04 -2.43 -7.24
C GLN A 21 -6.41 -3.53 -8.08
N LYS A 22 -5.41 -3.15 -8.89
CA LYS A 22 -4.50 -4.08 -9.56
C LYS A 22 -3.10 -3.87 -8.97
N TRP A 23 -2.47 -4.96 -8.56
CA TRP A 23 -1.17 -4.93 -7.90
C TRP A 23 -0.06 -5.40 -8.84
N PHE A 24 1.11 -4.79 -8.73
CA PHE A 24 2.30 -5.11 -9.51
C PHE A 24 3.49 -5.32 -8.57
N ARG A 25 4.30 -6.34 -8.86
CA ARG A 25 5.58 -6.57 -8.19
C ARG A 25 6.71 -6.10 -9.08
N MET A 26 7.58 -5.24 -8.56
CA MET A 26 8.71 -4.68 -9.30
C MET A 26 10.01 -4.93 -8.55
N ARG A 27 11.07 -5.26 -9.29
CA ARG A 27 12.44 -5.26 -8.78
C ARG A 27 13.01 -3.87 -9.04
N PHE A 28 13.35 -3.14 -7.99
CA PHE A 28 14.04 -1.87 -8.13
C PHE A 28 15.49 -2.13 -8.57
N LEU A 29 15.89 -1.54 -9.71
CA LEU A 29 17.23 -1.70 -10.30
C LEU A 29 18.09 -0.43 -10.16
N GLY A 30 17.55 0.59 -9.50
CA GLY A 30 18.21 1.87 -9.30
C GLY A 30 18.95 1.95 -7.97
N SER A 31 19.28 3.17 -7.59
CA SER A 31 19.81 3.54 -6.28
C SER A 31 18.75 4.29 -5.46
N ASP A 32 18.89 4.26 -4.14
CA ASP A 32 17.98 4.93 -3.21
C ASP A 32 17.83 6.43 -3.49
N ALA A 33 18.88 7.07 -4.02
CA ALA A 33 18.86 8.49 -4.42
C ALA A 33 17.87 8.81 -5.55
N GLN A 34 17.36 7.79 -6.25
CA GLN A 34 16.35 7.95 -7.30
C GLN A 34 14.91 7.88 -6.76
N VAL A 35 14.72 7.53 -5.48
CA VAL A 35 13.40 7.56 -4.83
C VAL A 35 13.10 8.99 -4.41
N ASN A 36 12.39 9.73 -5.26
CA ASN A 36 11.96 11.09 -4.97
C ASN A 36 10.48 11.12 -4.54
N ILE A 37 10.22 11.45 -3.27
CA ILE A 37 8.87 11.63 -2.72
C ILE A 37 8.48 13.11 -2.57
N GLU A 38 9.40 14.04 -2.84
CA GLU A 38 9.18 15.49 -2.79
C GLU A 38 8.52 15.96 -4.08
N THR A 39 7.18 15.86 -4.13
CA THR A 39 6.35 16.35 -5.25
C THR A 39 5.52 17.56 -4.81
N ASP A 40 4.90 18.27 -5.76
CA ASP A 40 4.06 19.45 -5.47
C ASP A 40 2.91 19.14 -4.48
N HIS A 41 2.41 17.90 -4.51
CA HIS A 41 1.39 17.37 -3.60
C HIS A 41 1.84 15.99 -3.10
N PRO A 42 2.69 15.94 -2.06
CA PRO A 42 3.32 14.70 -1.62
C PRO A 42 2.30 13.74 -0.99
N GLU A 43 2.23 12.51 -1.50
CA GLU A 43 1.47 11.42 -0.88
C GLU A 43 2.23 10.81 0.31
N PHE A 44 3.57 10.82 0.23
CA PHE A 44 4.46 10.22 1.22
C PHE A 44 5.31 11.30 1.90
N VAL A 45 5.56 11.10 3.20
CA VAL A 45 6.42 12.00 4.00
C VAL A 45 7.79 11.38 4.28
N GLU A 46 7.85 10.06 4.36
CA GLU A 46 9.07 9.29 4.62
C GLU A 46 8.97 7.93 3.90
N TRP A 47 10.12 7.34 3.61
CA TRP A 47 10.18 5.99 3.04
C TRP A 47 11.37 5.23 3.63
N LYS A 48 11.23 3.90 3.69
CA LYS A 48 12.30 2.97 4.04
C LYS A 48 12.04 1.62 3.37
N TRP A 49 13.11 0.88 3.11
CA TRP A 49 13.00 -0.53 2.74
C TRP A 49 12.60 -1.36 3.98
N ILE A 50 11.62 -2.24 3.82
CA ILE A 50 11.15 -3.15 4.87
C ILE A 50 10.89 -4.54 4.28
N ASP A 51 10.97 -5.55 5.12
CA ASP A 51 10.61 -6.92 4.75
C ASP A 51 9.10 -7.10 4.61
N GLN A 52 8.70 -8.17 3.92
CA GLN A 52 7.28 -8.46 3.66
C GLN A 52 6.46 -8.64 4.94
N SER A 53 7.04 -9.25 5.97
CA SER A 53 6.39 -9.40 7.29
C SER A 53 6.16 -8.06 7.95
N GLU A 54 7.18 -7.19 7.97
CA GLU A 54 7.06 -5.84 8.56
C GLU A 54 6.02 -4.99 7.80
N MET A 55 5.90 -5.16 6.47
CA MET A 55 4.88 -4.46 5.68
C MET A 55 3.45 -4.82 6.11
N VAL A 56 3.17 -6.08 6.43
CA VAL A 56 1.84 -6.55 6.89
C VAL A 56 1.52 -6.01 8.29
N ASP A 57 2.53 -5.80 9.12
CA ASP A 57 2.38 -5.24 10.46
C ASP A 57 2.18 -3.71 10.41
N ALA A 58 2.88 -3.01 9.51
CA ALA A 58 2.87 -1.56 9.40
C ALA A 58 1.63 -0.99 8.68
N ILE A 59 0.92 -1.78 7.88
CA ILE A 59 -0.22 -1.31 7.10
C ILE A 59 -1.46 -1.03 7.98
N VAL A 60 -2.30 -0.09 7.55
CA VAL A 60 -3.58 0.20 8.21
C VAL A 60 -4.46 -1.06 8.31
N PRO A 61 -5.16 -1.29 9.44
CA PRO A 61 -5.81 -2.56 9.73
C PRO A 61 -6.75 -3.09 8.63
N PHE A 62 -7.58 -2.23 8.05
CA PHE A 62 -8.58 -2.62 7.05
C PHE A 62 -7.98 -2.98 5.67
N LYS A 63 -6.68 -2.72 5.44
CA LYS A 63 -5.96 -3.14 4.23
C LYS A 63 -5.12 -4.40 4.43
N ARG A 64 -4.98 -4.88 5.67
CA ARG A 64 -4.06 -5.99 6.00
C ARG A 64 -4.36 -7.24 5.17
N ASP A 65 -5.61 -7.67 5.13
CA ASP A 65 -6.02 -8.87 4.39
C ASP A 65 -5.77 -8.75 2.88
N VAL A 66 -5.89 -7.54 2.34
CA VAL A 66 -5.57 -7.26 0.93
C VAL A 66 -4.07 -7.45 0.69
N TYR A 67 -3.22 -6.93 1.58
CA TYR A 67 -1.77 -7.04 1.44
C TYR A 67 -1.30 -8.50 1.57
N ILE A 68 -1.87 -9.26 2.51
CA ILE A 68 -1.61 -10.70 2.65
C ILE A 68 -1.98 -11.43 1.36
N ALA A 69 -3.20 -11.23 0.85
CA ALA A 69 -3.66 -11.87 -0.38
C ALA A 69 -2.81 -11.49 -1.61
N VAL A 70 -2.33 -10.24 -1.68
CA VAL A 70 -1.42 -9.80 -2.74
C VAL A 70 -0.09 -10.56 -2.63
N LEU A 71 0.54 -10.58 -1.46
CA LEU A 71 1.82 -11.27 -1.26
C LEU A 71 1.75 -12.76 -1.64
N ASP A 72 0.65 -13.43 -1.32
CA ASP A 72 0.41 -14.83 -1.70
C ASP A 72 0.32 -15.02 -3.23
N GLN A 73 -0.23 -14.04 -3.96
CA GLN A 73 -0.42 -14.13 -5.42
C GLN A 73 0.82 -13.73 -6.23
N ILE A 74 1.52 -12.66 -5.83
CA ILE A 74 2.68 -12.14 -6.59
C ILE A 74 4.02 -12.74 -6.14
N GLY A 75 3.98 -13.64 -5.15
CA GLY A 75 5.09 -14.46 -4.69
C GLY A 75 6.03 -13.73 -3.73
N THR A 76 6.61 -14.49 -2.79
CA THR A 76 7.68 -14.01 -1.92
C THR A 76 8.97 -13.87 -2.74
N ALA A 77 9.72 -12.79 -2.51
CA ALA A 77 11.07 -12.73 -3.07
C ALA A 77 11.92 -13.78 -2.34
N LYS A 78 12.42 -14.79 -3.06
CA LYS A 78 13.53 -15.60 -2.53
C LYS A 78 14.73 -14.65 -2.36
N PRO A 79 15.43 -14.69 -1.21
CA PRO A 79 16.57 -13.81 -0.93
C PRO A 79 17.64 -13.87 -2.03
#